data_AF-A0ABD0KSF0-F1
#
_entry.id   AF-A0ABD0KSF0-F1
#
_cell.length_a   1.000
_cell.length_b   1.000
_cell.length_c   1.000
_cell.angle_alpha   90.00
_cell.angle_beta   90.00
_cell.angle_gamma   90.00
#
_symmetry.space_group_name_H-M   'P 1'
#
loop_
_entity.id
_entity.type
_entity.pdbx_description
1 polymer ?
#
loop_
_entity_poly.entity_id
_entity_poly.type
_entity_poly.pdbx_seq_one_letter_code
_entity_poly.pdbx_strand_id
1 'polypeptide(L)'
;MADAPVQDSGVILCGLLMADAPVQDSGVILCGLLMADAPVQDSGVILCGLLMADAPVQDSGVILCGLLMADAPVQDSGVILCGLLMADAPVQDSGVILCGLLMADAPVQDSGVILCGLLMADAPVQDSGVILCGLLMADAP
;
A
#
# COMPACT_ATOMS: atom_id res chain seq x y z
N MET A 1 16.93 -12.46 13.48
CA MET A 1 17.40 -12.70 14.86
C MET A 1 16.14 -12.93 15.68
N ALA A 2 16.01 -12.59 16.96
CA ALA A 2 14.66 -12.47 17.53
C ALA A 2 14.20 -11.04 17.22
N ASP A 3 13.58 -10.86 16.06
CA ASP A 3 13.09 -9.56 15.63
C ASP A 3 11.82 -9.26 16.43
N ALA A 4 11.95 -8.35 17.39
CA ALA A 4 10.86 -7.96 18.27
C ALA A 4 9.89 -7.03 17.51
N PRO A 5 8.58 -7.07 17.82
CA PRO A 5 7.63 -6.15 17.21
C PRO A 5 8.00 -4.71 17.55
N VAL A 6 7.86 -3.82 16.56
CA VAL A 6 8.05 -2.37 16.73
C VAL A 6 6.69 -1.72 16.94
N GLN A 7 6.60 -0.87 17.96
CA GLN A 7 5.39 -0.12 18.28
C GLN A 7 5.77 1.32 18.60
N ASP A 8 5.42 2.25 17.72
CA ASP A 8 5.77 3.65 17.86
C ASP A 8 4.55 4.57 17.83
N SER A 9 4.63 5.68 18.57
CA SER A 9 3.55 6.69 18.59
C SER A 9 4.10 8.11 18.71
N GLY A 10 3.70 8.97 17.77
CA GLY A 10 4.06 10.40 17.78
C GLY A 10 5.53 10.68 17.46
N VAL A 11 6.20 9.82 16.69
CA VAL A 11 7.62 9.94 16.34
C VAL A 11 7.82 10.12 14.84
N ILE A 12 9.07 10.45 14.45
CA ILE A 12 9.52 10.46 13.05
C ILE A 12 10.68 9.49 12.95
N LEU A 13 10.58 8.50 12.07
CA LEU A 13 11.63 7.50 11.85
C LEU A 13 12.07 7.52 10.40
N CYS A 14 13.37 7.32 10.18
CA CYS A 14 13.96 7.33 8.85
C CYS A 14 14.94 6.16 8.69
N GLY A 15 14.92 5.49 7.52
CA GLY A 15 15.92 4.49 7.15
C GLY A 15 15.78 3.18 7.93
N LEU A 16 14.55 2.72 8.11
CA LEU A 16 14.27 1.47 8.81
C LEU A 16 14.41 0.28 7.86
N LEU A 17 15.03 -0.79 8.37
CA LEU A 17 15.15 -2.08 7.69
C LEU A 17 14.64 -3.15 8.66
N MET A 18 13.58 -3.85 8.28
CA MET A 18 12.93 -4.85 9.11
C MET A 18 12.75 -6.15 8.32
N ALA A 19 12.91 -7.27 9.00
CA ALA A 19 12.60 -8.59 8.47
C ALA A 19 11.94 -9.39 9.59
N ASP A 20 10.92 -10.17 9.26
CA ASP A 20 10.27 -11.12 10.18
C ASP A 20 9.66 -10.49 11.46
N ALA A 21 9.43 -9.18 11.50
CA ALA A 21 8.90 -8.47 12.67
C ALA A 21 7.67 -7.60 12.35
N PRO A 22 6.56 -7.73 13.12
CA PRO A 22 5.41 -6.86 12.97
C PRO A 22 5.75 -5.40 13.27
N VAL A 23 5.13 -4.49 12.51
CA VAL A 23 5.10 -3.05 12.78
C VAL A 23 3.69 -2.62 13.11
N GLN A 24 3.55 -1.83 14.17
CA GLN A 24 2.29 -1.19 14.50
C GLN A 24 2.50 0.26 14.95
N ASP A 25 2.15 1.20 14.08
CA ASP A 25 2.41 2.62 14.32
C ASP A 25 1.12 3.46 14.36
N SER A 26 1.14 4.48 15.22
CA SER A 26 0.01 5.42 15.36
C SER A 26 0.48 6.86 15.45
N GLY A 27 0.09 7.68 14.47
CA GLY A 27 0.46 9.10 14.44
C GLY A 27 1.95 9.35 14.18
N VAL A 28 2.55 8.53 13.32
CA VAL A 28 4.00 8.53 13.03
C VAL A 28 4.26 9.09 11.63
N ILE A 29 5.49 9.53 11.37
CA ILE A 29 5.98 9.77 10.00
C ILE A 29 7.17 8.84 9.75
N LEU A 30 7.06 7.94 8.76
CA LEU A 30 8.16 7.06 8.36
C LEU A 30 8.68 7.44 6.98
N CYS A 31 10.00 7.41 6.81
CA CYS A 31 10.66 7.70 5.54
C CYS A 31 11.75 6.66 5.22
N GLY A 32 11.70 6.03 4.05
CA GLY A 32 12.70 5.06 3.63
C GLY A 32 12.63 3.79 4.47
N LEU A 33 11.57 3.02 4.28
CA LEU A 33 11.33 1.78 5.01
C LEU A 33 11.45 0.60 4.04
N LEU A 34 12.21 -0.42 4.43
CA LEU A 34 12.30 -1.67 3.69
C LEU A 34 11.91 -2.81 4.62
N MET A 35 10.89 -3.57 4.22
CA MET A 35 10.35 -4.68 4.99
C MET A 35 10.22 -5.94 4.15
N ALA A 36 10.50 -7.07 4.79
CA ALA A 36 10.27 -8.39 4.23
C ALA A 36 9.61 -9.26 5.30
N ASP A 37 8.64 -10.08 4.90
CA ASP A 37 8.02 -11.10 5.76
C ASP A 37 7.42 -10.54 7.07
N ALA A 38 6.95 -9.28 7.04
CA ALA A 38 6.59 -8.50 8.22
C ALA A 38 5.22 -7.83 8.04
N PRO A 39 4.20 -8.16 8.86
CA PRO A 39 2.91 -7.49 8.79
C PRO A 39 3.00 -6.05 9.30
N VAL A 40 2.26 -5.15 8.67
CA VAL A 40 2.22 -3.71 8.99
C VAL A 40 0.80 -3.29 9.33
N GLN A 41 0.65 -2.55 10.42
CA GLN A 41 -0.63 -1.96 10.81
C GLN A 41 -0.47 -0.51 11.23
N ASP A 42 -0.89 0.42 10.37
CA ASP A 42 -0.69 1.84 10.60
C ASP A 42 -2.01 2.62 10.73
N SER A 43 -2.05 3.57 11.66
CA SER A 43 -3.18 4.48 11.81
C SER A 43 -2.76 5.94 11.97
N GLY A 44 -3.27 6.81 11.08
CA GLY A 44 -2.94 8.23 11.10
C GLY A 44 -1.47 8.53 10.81
N VAL A 45 -0.82 7.71 9.98
CA VAL A 45 0.62 7.77 9.67
C VAL A 45 0.85 8.47 8.32
N ILE A 46 2.06 9.01 8.13
CA ILE A 46 2.54 9.42 6.80
C ILE A 46 3.76 8.58 6.46
N LEU A 47 3.70 7.82 5.37
CA LEU A 47 4.79 6.98 4.90
C LEU A 47 5.33 7.47 3.56
N CYS A 48 6.65 7.49 3.42
CA CYS A 48 7.32 7.90 2.19
C CYS A 48 8.46 6.93 1.84
N GLY A 49 8.47 6.38 0.63
CA GLY A 49 9.53 5.50 0.15
C GLY A 49 9.52 4.16 0.89
N LEU A 50 8.48 3.36 0.66
CA LEU A 50 8.42 2.00 1.17
C LEU A 50 8.77 0.98 0.09
N LEU A 51 9.48 -0.06 0.50
CA LEU A 51 9.64 -1.29 -0.25
C LEU A 51 9.22 -2.45 0.63
N MET A 52 8.22 -3.22 0.18
CA MET A 52 7.70 -4.37 0.91
C MET A 52 7.65 -5.61 0.02
N ALA A 53 8.02 -6.74 0.60
CA ALA A 53 7.90 -8.06 0.01
C ALA A 53 7.28 -9.01 1.04
N ASP A 54 6.33 -9.83 0.61
CA ASP A 54 5.72 -10.89 1.44
C ASP A 54 5.14 -10.36 2.78
N ALA A 55 4.70 -9.11 2.78
CA ALA A 55 4.35 -8.35 3.97
C ALA A 55 2.93 -7.78 3.86
N PRO A 56 1.93 -8.34 4.57
CA PRO A 56 0.57 -7.82 4.50
C PRO A 56 0.47 -6.45 5.17
N VAL A 57 -0.27 -5.54 4.56
CA VAL A 57 -0.40 -4.15 5.02
C VAL A 57 -1.86 -3.82 5.29
N GLN A 58 -2.11 -3.18 6.43
CA GLN A 58 -3.42 -2.72 6.81
C GLN A 58 -3.37 -1.30 7.38
N ASP A 59 -3.98 -0.37 6.64
CA ASP A 59 -3.77 1.06 6.84
C ASP A 59 -5.09 1.80 7.01
N SER A 60 -5.15 2.70 7.99
CA SER A 60 -6.32 3.56 8.21
C SER A 60 -5.98 5.03 8.45
N GLY A 61 -6.51 5.91 7.60
CA GLY A 61 -6.29 7.36 7.71
C GLY A 61 -4.85 7.77 7.39
N VAL A 62 -4.25 7.13 6.39
CA VAL A 62 -2.80 7.18 6.10
C VAL A 62 -2.53 7.98 4.82
N ILE A 63 -1.31 8.50 4.69
CA ILE A 63 -0.83 9.06 3.41
C ILE A 63 0.44 8.31 3.04
N LEU A 64 0.42 7.57 1.93
CA LEU A 64 1.59 6.83 1.43
C LEU A 64 2.08 7.43 0.11
N CYS A 65 3.39 7.61 -0.01
CA CYS A 65 4.02 8.12 -1.23
C CYS A 65 5.23 7.27 -1.62
N GLY A 66 5.28 6.81 -2.87
CA GLY A 66 6.40 6.03 -3.39
C GLY A 66 6.47 4.66 -2.72
N LEU A 67 5.56 3.78 -3.10
CA LEU A 67 5.42 2.46 -2.52
C LEU A 67 5.65 1.39 -3.59
N LEU A 68 6.48 0.41 -3.27
CA LEU A 68 6.72 -0.76 -4.10
C LEU A 68 6.40 -2.00 -3.29
N MET A 69 5.45 -2.79 -3.76
CA MET A 69 5.00 -4.03 -3.10
C MET A 69 5.03 -5.20 -4.06
N ALA A 70 5.48 -6.34 -3.53
CA ALA A 70 5.43 -7.63 -4.21
C ALA A 70 4.88 -8.67 -3.25
N ASP A 71 3.97 -9.53 -3.74
CA ASP A 71 3.44 -10.68 -3.00
C ASP A 71 2.80 -10.30 -1.63
N ALA A 72 2.28 -9.09 -1.54
CA ALA A 72 1.85 -8.46 -0.29
C ALA A 72 0.40 -7.98 -0.40
N PRO A 73 -0.57 -8.57 0.34
CA PRO A 73 -1.94 -8.09 0.31
C PRO A 73 -2.07 -6.74 1.02
N VAL A 74 -2.92 -5.87 0.48
CA VAL A 74 -3.11 -4.49 0.95
C VAL A 74 -4.57 -4.25 1.27
N GLN A 75 -4.81 -3.66 2.44
CA GLN A 75 -6.16 -3.26 2.86
C GLN A 75 -6.16 -1.85 3.45
N ASP A 76 -6.75 -0.92 2.71
CA ASP A 76 -6.68 0.50 3.04
C ASP A 76 -8.08 1.10 3.27
N SER A 77 -8.19 1.96 4.29
CA SER A 77 -9.40 2.75 4.52
C SER A 77 -9.12 4.22 4.84
N GLY A 78 -9.69 5.11 4.03
CA GLY A 78 -9.51 6.56 4.21
C GLY A 78 -8.09 7.02 3.92
N VAL A 79 -7.45 6.44 2.89
CA VAL A 79 -6.03 6.61 2.60
C VAL A 79 -5.81 7.46 1.35
N ILE A 80 -4.65 8.12 1.25
CA ILE A 80 -4.19 8.75 0.01
C ILE A 80 -2.87 8.07 -0.40
N LEU A 81 -2.86 7.41 -1.56
CA LEU A 81 -1.68 6.75 -2.11
C LEU A 81 -1.21 7.47 -3.38
N CYS A 82 0.10 7.70 -3.48
CA CYS A 82 0.71 8.31 -4.64
C CYS A 82 1.97 7.55 -5.07
N GLY A 83 2.05 7.16 -6.36
CA GLY A 83 3.22 6.49 -6.91
C GLY A 83 3.36 5.08 -6.34
N LEU A 84 2.44 4.20 -6.71
CA LEU A 84 2.36 2.83 -6.22
C LEU A 84 2.67 1.85 -7.35
N LEU A 85 3.55 0.89 -7.07
CA LEU A 85 3.85 -0.23 -7.94
C LEU A 85 3.57 -1.52 -7.18
N MET A 86 2.67 -2.34 -7.71
CA MET A 86 2.29 -3.62 -7.12
C MET A 86 2.40 -4.75 -8.13
N ALA A 87 2.91 -5.89 -7.66
CA ALA A 87 2.93 -7.14 -8.39
C ALA A 87 2.42 -8.27 -7.49
N ASP A 88 1.57 -9.14 -8.03
CA ASP A 88 1.09 -10.35 -7.36
C ASP A 88 0.42 -10.08 -5.99
N ALA A 89 -0.18 -8.90 -5.84
CA ALA A 89 -0.65 -8.36 -4.57
C ALA A 89 -2.14 -8.00 -4.65
N PRO A 90 -3.03 -8.67 -3.90
CA PRO A 90 -4.44 -8.29 -3.87
C PRO A 90 -4.63 -6.98 -3.10
N VAL A 91 -5.53 -6.13 -3.60
CA VAL A 91 -5.80 -4.79 -3.07
C VAL A 91 -7.27 -4.65 -2.73
N GLN A 92 -7.55 -4.15 -1.52
CA GLN A 92 -8.91 -3.84 -1.10
C GLN A 92 -8.99 -2.46 -0.45
N ASP A 93 -9.60 -1.51 -1.16
CA ASP A 93 -9.61 -0.12 -0.76
C ASP A 93 -11.03 0.42 -0.51
N SER A 94 -11.17 1.23 0.55
CA SER A 94 -12.42 1.96 0.80
C SER A 94 -12.20 3.42 1.19
N GLY A 95 -12.80 4.33 0.41
CA GLY A 95 -12.68 5.77 0.65
C GLY A 95 -11.27 6.30 0.38
N VAL A 96 -10.63 5.81 -0.69
CA VAL A 96 -9.21 6.05 -0.97
C VAL A 96 -9.03 6.98 -2.18
N ILE A 97 -7.91 7.69 -2.24
CA ILE A 97 -7.46 8.41 -3.43
C ILE A 97 -6.13 7.80 -3.89
N LEU A 98 -6.09 7.18 -5.07
CA LEU A 98 -4.88 6.63 -5.67
C LEU A 98 -4.45 7.45 -6.88
N CYS A 99 -3.16 7.78 -6.95
CA CYS A 99 -2.56 8.50 -8.07
C CYS A 99 -1.27 7.82 -8.54
N GLY A 100 -1.13 7.55 -9.84
CA GLY A 100 0.08 6.97 -10.42
C GLY A 100 0.28 5.54 -9.95
N LEU A 101 -0.63 4.66 -10.35
CA LEU A 101 -0.67 3.26 -9.92
C LEU A 101 -0.29 2.35 -11.09
N LEU A 102 0.63 1.42 -10.84
CA LEU A 102 1.00 0.35 -11.75
C LEU A 102 0.77 -0.97 -11.05
N MET A 103 -0.12 -1.80 -11.60
CA MET A 103 -0.44 -3.12 -11.05
C MET A 103 -0.26 -4.20 -12.10
N ALA A 104 0.32 -5.32 -11.69
CA ALA A 104 0.43 -6.54 -12.48
C ALA A 104 -0.05 -7.73 -11.65
N ASP A 105 -0.86 -8.61 -12.24
CA ASP A 105 -1.30 -9.87 -11.63
C ASP A 105 -1.98 -9.69 -10.25
N ALA A 106 -2.63 -8.55 -10.05
CA ALA A 106 -3.14 -8.09 -8.77
C ALA A 106 -4.66 -7.89 -8.84
N PRO A 107 -5.48 -8.66 -8.11
CA PRO A 107 -6.92 -8.40 -8.06
C PRO A 107 -7.20 -7.16 -7.21
N VAL A 108 -8.14 -6.32 -7.66
CA VAL A 108 -8.46 -5.03 -7.04
C VAL A 108 -9.94 -4.98 -6.70
N GLN A 109 -10.27 -4.58 -5.46
CA GLN A 109 -11.63 -4.36 -5.01
C GLN A 109 -11.78 -3.01 -4.31
N ASP A 110 -12.43 -2.07 -5.00
CA ASP A 110 -12.47 -0.67 -4.57
C ASP A 110 -13.91 -0.19 -4.30
N SER A 111 -14.08 0.56 -3.21
CA SER A 111 -15.36 1.18 -2.85
C SER A 111 -15.19 2.66 -2.46
N GLY A 112 -15.76 3.56 -3.26
CA GLY A 112 -15.69 5.01 -3.02
C GLY A 112 -14.28 5.58 -3.26
N VAL A 113 -13.63 5.17 -4.35
CA VAL A 113 -12.22 5.48 -4.63
C VAL A 113 -12.10 6.47 -5.80
N ILE A 114 -11.09 7.34 -5.75
CA ILE A 114 -10.68 8.20 -6.88
C ILE A 114 -9.34 7.69 -7.39
N LEU A 115 -9.30 7.24 -8.65
CA LEU A 115 -8.10 6.69 -9.28
C LEU A 115 -7.64 7.60 -10.43
N CYS A 116 -6.38 8.02 -10.40
CA CYS A 116 -5.77 8.83 -11.45
C CYS A 116 -4.48 8.20 -11.96
N GLY A 117 -4.35 7.98 -13.28
CA GLY A 117 -3.12 7.44 -13.88
C GLY A 117 -2.86 6.01 -13.45
N LEU A 118 -3.77 5.11 -13.84
CA LEU A 118 -3.72 3.69 -13.54
C LEU A 118 -3.27 2.89 -14.77
N LEU A 119 -2.25 2.06 -14.59
CA LEU A 119 -1.82 1.04 -15.54
C LEU A 119 -2.02 -0.34 -14.89
N MET A 120 -2.82 -1.20 -15.51
CA MET A 120 -3.07 -2.56 -15.04
C MET A 120 -2.73 -3.58 -16.10
N ALA A 121 -2.12 -4.69 -15.69
CA ALA A 121 -1.96 -5.89 -16.50
C ALA A 121 -2.46 -7.11 -15.73
N ASP A 122 -3.23 -7.97 -16.39
CA ASP A 122 -3.67 -9.27 -15.85
C ASP A 122 -4.37 -9.19 -14.47
N ALA A 123 -5.12 -8.11 -14.26
CA ALA A 123 -5.72 -7.76 -12.97
C ALA A 123 -7.25 -7.71 -13.07
N PRO A 124 -8.00 -8.60 -12.37
CA PRO A 124 -9.44 -8.45 -12.26
C PRO A 124 -9.80 -7.30 -11.32
N VAL A 125 -10.78 -6.49 -11.71
CA VAL A 125 -11.18 -5.26 -10.98
C VAL A 125 -12.66 -5.29 -10.63
N GLN A 126 -12.99 -5.01 -9.36
CA GLN A 126 -14.36 -4.88 -8.88
C GLN A 126 -14.55 -3.55 -8.15
N ASP A 127 -15.23 -2.62 -8.82
CA ASP A 127 -15.33 -1.23 -8.39
C ASP A 127 -16.78 -0.81 -8.09
N SER A 128 -16.98 -0.10 -6.98
CA SER A 128 -18.24 0.55 -6.64
C SER A 128 -18.02 2.01 -6.24
N GLY A 129 -18.67 2.94 -6.94
CA GLY A 129 -18.53 4.37 -6.64
C GLY A 129 -17.12 4.92 -6.94
N VAL A 130 -16.51 4.47 -8.04
CA VAL A 130 -15.15 4.86 -8.43
C VAL A 130 -15.16 5.98 -9.48
N ILE A 131 -14.23 6.93 -9.33
CA ILE A 131 -13.94 7.97 -10.34
C ILE A 131 -12.58 7.63 -10.96
N LEU A 132 -12.56 7.31 -12.26
CA LEU A 132 -11.36 6.96 -13.02
C LEU A 132 -10.91 8.10 -13.93
N CYS A 133 -9.65 8.50 -13.83
CA CYS A 133 -9.01 9.50 -14.69
C CYS A 133 -7.69 8.96 -15.26
N GLY A 134 -7.72 8.45 -16.48
CA GLY A 134 -6.55 7.87 -17.14
C GLY A 134 -6.30 6.44 -16.66
N LEU A 135 -6.88 5.49 -17.39
CA LEU A 135 -6.77 4.06 -17.17
C LEU A 135 -6.25 3.40 -18.45
N LEU A 136 -5.25 2.53 -18.31
CA LEU A 136 -4.81 1.62 -19.35
C LEU A 136 -4.80 0.21 -18.78
N MET A 137 -5.61 -0.68 -19.35
CA MET A 137 -5.60 -2.10 -19.03
C MET A 137 -5.00 -2.88 -20.20
N ALA A 138 -4.09 -3.79 -19.90
CA ALA A 138 -3.57 -4.78 -20.82
C ALA A 138 -3.91 -6.17 -20.28
N ASP A 139 -4.95 -6.80 -20.83
CA ASP A 139 -5.22 -8.21 -20.57
C ASP A 139 -4.29 -9.06 -21.46
N ALA A 140 -3.65 -10.09 -20.90
CA ALA A 140 -3.04 -11.15 -21.69
C ALA A 140 -4.12 -11.89 -22.49
N PRO A 141 -3.82 -12.36 -23.72
CA PRO A 141 -4.76 -13.03 -24.61
C PRO A 141 -5.26 -14.39 -24.10
#